data_AF-A0A932UH41-F1
#
_entry.id   AF-A0A932UH41-F1
#
_cell.length_a   1.000
_cell.length_b   1.000
_cell.length_c   1.000
_cell.angle_alpha   90.00
_cell.angle_beta   90.00
_cell.angle_gamma   90.00
#
_symmetry.space_group_name_H-M   'P 1'
#
loop_
_entity.id
_entity.type
_entity.pdbx_description
1 polymer ?
#
loop_
_entity_poly.entity_id
_entity_poly.type
_entity_poly.pdbx_seq_one_letter_code
_entity_poly.pdbx_strand_id
1 'polypeptide(L)'
;MLLLWELLVRAGALDQRFFPPPTGIVGTFGDLLVSGALYAHVKASLLRLVAGFLAAAVPAVALGLVMGLSRPVRLLLMPAAAVIYPVPKIAIVPLIMLIFSIGETSKIVTVAITVFFLVLLNTTTGVLTINPIYLDVARNFGASRLDVIRTVALPGALPLIFAGLKLGLGLAWTVVVGAEFLGSREGIGFLIWQSYQTFAIEALFVGLLVTSVLGWLSLVLLDELERRFLPWSQSVRSA
;
A
#
# COMPACT_ATOMS: atom_id res chain seq x y z
N MET A 1 -11.08 -1.95 27.55
CA MET A 1 -10.48 -0.74 26.95
C MET A 1 -11.57 0.24 26.47
N LEU A 2 -12.47 -0.13 25.53
CA LEU A 2 -13.54 0.77 25.07
C LEU A 2 -14.50 1.24 26.17
N LEU A 3 -14.96 0.32 27.04
CA LEU A 3 -15.82 0.68 28.18
C LEU A 3 -15.13 1.64 29.17
N LEU A 4 -13.81 1.49 29.37
CA LEU A 4 -13.03 2.39 30.23
C LEU A 4 -12.93 3.78 29.60
N TRP A 5 -12.70 3.87 28.29
CA TRP A 5 -12.67 5.14 27.56
C TRP A 5 -14.03 5.85 27.63
N GLU A 6 -15.12 5.13 27.35
CA GLU A 6 -16.49 5.64 27.48
C GLU A 6 -16.76 6.20 28.88
N LEU A 7 -16.39 5.45 29.93
CA LEU A 7 -16.58 5.87 31.32
C LEU A 7 -15.74 7.11 31.68
N LEU A 8 -14.48 7.18 31.25
CA LEU A 8 -13.61 8.33 31.52
C LEU A 8 -14.10 9.61 30.84
N VAL A 9 -14.63 9.49 29.62
CA VAL A 9 -15.23 10.61 28.89
C VAL A 9 -16.54 11.06 29.53
N ARG A 10 -17.41 10.13 29.93
CA ARG A 10 -18.67 10.45 30.62
C ARG A 10 -18.47 11.00 32.02
N ALA A 11 -17.41 10.58 32.71
CA ALA A 11 -17.03 11.10 34.02
C ALA A 11 -16.35 12.48 33.96
N GLY A 12 -16.12 13.04 32.76
CA GLY A 12 -15.44 14.33 32.57
C GLY A 12 -13.93 14.30 32.83
N ALA A 13 -13.35 13.11 33.01
CA ALA A 13 -11.90 12.93 33.17
C ALA A 13 -11.15 13.12 31.83
N LEU A 14 -11.85 12.99 30.70
CA LEU A 14 -11.36 13.27 29.35
C LEU A 14 -12.26 14.30 28.68
N ASP A 15 -11.64 15.30 28.05
CA ASP A 15 -12.37 16.33 27.30
C ASP A 15 -13.00 15.72 26.03
N GLN A 16 -14.33 15.72 25.99
CA GLN A 16 -15.14 15.23 24.87
C GLN A 16 -14.80 15.90 23.54
N ARG A 17 -14.27 17.12 23.58
CA ARG A 17 -13.86 17.86 22.37
C ARG A 17 -12.69 17.22 21.66
N PHE A 18 -11.90 16.38 22.34
CA PHE A 18 -10.76 15.67 21.75
C PHE A 18 -10.95 14.15 21.79
N PHE A 19 -11.72 13.65 22.76
CA PHE A 19 -11.97 12.24 22.99
C PHE A 19 -13.47 11.97 23.01
N PRO A 20 -14.13 11.91 21.83
CA PRO A 20 -15.55 11.59 21.78
C PRO A 20 -15.80 10.19 22.36
N PRO A 21 -16.96 9.96 22.99
CA PRO A 21 -17.31 8.64 23.50
C PRO A 21 -17.38 7.64 22.33
N PRO A 22 -16.86 6.41 22.49
CA PRO A 22 -17.05 5.32 21.52
C PRO A 22 -18.46 5.20 20.96
N THR A 23 -19.50 5.41 21.79
CA THR A 23 -20.89 5.35 21.31
C THR A 23 -21.23 6.44 20.29
N GLY A 24 -20.67 7.64 20.44
CA GLY A 24 -20.86 8.75 19.48
C GLY A 24 -20.22 8.43 18.14
N ILE A 25 -18.99 7.89 18.15
CA ILE A 25 -18.29 7.44 16.94
C ILE A 25 -19.12 6.39 16.18
N VAL A 26 -19.71 5.43 16.89
CA VAL A 26 -20.59 4.41 16.29
C VAL A 26 -21.87 5.03 15.71
N GLY A 27 -22.47 6.01 16.40
CA GLY A 27 -23.61 6.77 15.90
C GLY A 27 -23.28 7.50 14.59
N THR A 28 -22.22 8.31 14.61
CA THR A 28 -21.72 9.03 13.43
C THR A 28 -21.37 8.09 12.28
N PHE A 29 -20.79 6.91 12.56
CA PHE A 29 -20.55 5.88 11.53
C PHE A 29 -21.86 5.42 10.88
N GLY A 30 -22.90 5.17 11.67
CA GLY A 30 -24.24 4.83 11.18
C GLY A 30 -24.83 5.93 10.30
N ASP A 31 -24.75 7.18 10.72
CA ASP A 31 -25.27 8.33 9.95
C ASP A 31 -24.55 8.51 8.60
N LEU A 32 -23.22 8.37 8.60
CA LEU A 32 -22.41 8.46 7.38
C LEU A 32 -22.63 7.27 6.44
N LEU A 33 -22.96 6.09 6.97
CA LEU A 33 -23.36 4.93 6.18
C LEU A 33 -24.74 5.13 5.54
N VAL A 34 -25.74 5.52 6.33
CA VAL A 34 -27.13 5.70 5.86
C VAL A 34 -27.23 6.81 4.82
N SER A 35 -26.50 7.90 5.02
CA SER A 35 -26.43 9.01 4.04
C SER A 35 -25.69 8.65 2.74
N GLY A 36 -24.95 7.54 2.70
CA GLY A 36 -24.13 7.13 1.57
C GLY A 36 -22.82 7.92 1.41
N ALA A 37 -22.58 8.93 2.25
CA ALA A 37 -21.36 9.74 2.21
C ALA A 37 -20.11 8.89 2.44
N LEU A 38 -20.16 7.97 3.42
CA LEU A 38 -19.02 7.09 3.71
C LEU A 38 -18.67 6.21 2.51
N TYR A 39 -19.67 5.68 1.81
CA TYR A 39 -19.46 4.85 0.64
C TYR A 39 -18.75 5.62 -0.49
N ALA A 40 -19.15 6.88 -0.74
CA ALA A 40 -18.49 7.71 -1.74
C ALA A 40 -17.01 7.96 -1.40
N HIS A 41 -16.70 8.30 -0.14
CA HIS A 41 -15.32 8.51 0.31
C HIS A 41 -14.48 7.23 0.22
N VAL A 42 -15.01 6.11 0.70
CA VAL A 42 -14.33 4.80 0.65
C VAL A 42 -14.06 4.38 -0.78
N LYS A 43 -15.07 4.47 -1.66
CA LYS A 43 -14.94 4.10 -3.08
C LYS A 43 -13.86 4.92 -3.76
N ALA A 44 -13.82 6.24 -3.56
CA ALA A 44 -12.82 7.11 -4.16
C ALA A 44 -11.39 6.71 -3.73
N SER A 45 -11.16 6.53 -2.42
CA SER A 45 -9.85 6.11 -1.91
C SER A 45 -9.43 4.73 -2.42
N LEU A 46 -10.34 3.76 -2.43
CA LEU A 46 -10.05 2.41 -2.92
C LEU A 46 -9.71 2.40 -4.42
N LEU A 47 -10.44 3.16 -5.25
CA LEU A 47 -10.15 3.25 -6.68
C LEU A 47 -8.75 3.84 -6.93
N ARG A 48 -8.40 4.92 -6.22
CA ARG A 48 -7.07 5.54 -6.30
C ARG A 48 -5.98 4.58 -5.86
N LEU A 49 -6.20 3.89 -4.75
CA LEU A 49 -5.26 2.90 -4.20
C LEU A 49 -5.03 1.76 -5.19
N VAL A 50 -6.10 1.12 -5.67
CA VAL A 50 -6.01 -0.03 -6.59
C VAL A 50 -5.39 0.39 -7.92
N ALA A 51 -5.81 1.52 -8.50
CA ALA A 51 -5.26 2.01 -9.75
C ALA A 51 -3.75 2.30 -9.63
N GLY A 52 -3.33 3.03 -8.58
CA GLY A 52 -1.92 3.34 -8.35
C GLY A 52 -1.09 2.10 -8.03
N PHE A 53 -1.63 1.19 -7.22
CA PHE A 53 -0.98 -0.05 -6.85
C PHE A 53 -0.73 -0.94 -8.07
N LEU A 54 -1.74 -1.17 -8.92
CA LEU A 54 -1.60 -1.99 -10.12
C LEU A 54 -0.68 -1.33 -11.16
N ALA A 55 -0.82 -0.01 -11.36
CA ALA A 55 0.03 0.76 -12.26
C ALA A 55 1.52 0.71 -11.86
N ALA A 56 1.82 0.48 -10.58
CA ALA A 56 3.18 0.35 -10.07
C ALA A 56 3.68 -1.09 -9.98
N ALA A 57 2.87 -1.99 -9.42
CA ALA A 57 3.29 -3.36 -9.13
C ALA A 57 3.68 -4.12 -10.40
N VAL A 58 2.89 -4.00 -11.48
CA VAL A 58 3.16 -4.71 -12.75
C VAL A 58 4.51 -4.32 -13.35
N PRO A 59 4.80 -3.02 -13.62
CA PRO A 59 6.11 -2.64 -14.16
C PRO A 59 7.25 -2.83 -13.16
N ALA A 60 7.00 -2.68 -11.85
CA ALA A 60 8.03 -2.91 -10.83
C ALA A 60 8.48 -4.38 -10.77
N VAL A 61 7.54 -5.33 -10.84
CA VAL A 61 7.88 -6.76 -10.92
C VAL A 61 8.62 -7.06 -12.22
N ALA A 62 8.12 -6.58 -13.36
CA ALA A 62 8.76 -6.81 -14.64
C ALA A 62 10.21 -6.28 -14.67
N LEU A 63 10.42 -5.04 -14.26
CA LEU A 63 11.74 -4.42 -14.21
C LEU A 63 12.63 -5.07 -13.14
N GLY A 64 12.07 -5.44 -12.00
CA GLY A 64 12.80 -6.09 -10.91
C GLY A 64 13.32 -7.48 -11.32
N LEU A 65 12.55 -8.24 -12.08
CA LEU A 65 13.00 -9.51 -12.67
C LEU A 65 14.17 -9.28 -13.63
N VAL A 66 14.07 -8.26 -14.49
CA VAL A 66 15.13 -7.91 -15.44
C VAL A 66 16.40 -7.46 -14.71
N MET A 67 16.29 -6.61 -13.68
CA MET A 67 17.41 -6.19 -12.84
C MET A 67 18.02 -7.37 -12.06
N GLY A 68 17.20 -8.32 -11.61
CA GLY A 68 17.66 -9.54 -10.96
C GLY A 68 18.54 -10.40 -11.88
N LEU A 69 18.07 -10.62 -13.11
CA LEU A 69 18.71 -11.52 -14.08
C LEU A 69 19.84 -10.86 -14.88
N SER A 70 19.82 -9.54 -15.07
CA SER A 70 20.77 -8.81 -15.90
C SER A 70 21.65 -7.87 -15.07
N ARG A 71 22.91 -8.27 -14.85
CA ARG A 71 23.90 -7.46 -14.13
C ARG A 71 24.10 -6.05 -14.74
N PRO A 72 24.20 -5.87 -16.08
CA PRO A 72 24.33 -4.52 -16.66
C PRO A 72 23.13 -3.62 -16.34
N VAL A 73 21.91 -4.12 -16.48
CA VAL A 73 20.69 -3.34 -16.18
C VAL A 73 20.64 -2.98 -14.70
N ARG A 74 21.01 -3.91 -13.82
CA ARG A 74 21.11 -3.66 -12.38
C ARG A 74 22.12 -2.56 -12.06
N LEU A 75 23.33 -2.62 -12.62
CA LEU A 75 24.37 -1.62 -12.36
C LEU A 75 23.94 -0.22 -12.84
N LEU A 76 23.14 -0.14 -13.90
CA LEU A 76 22.61 1.12 -14.42
C LEU A 76 21.47 1.69 -13.54
N LEU A 77 20.50 0.85 -13.16
CA LEU A 77 19.25 1.33 -12.54
C LEU A 77 19.25 1.29 -11.01
N MET A 78 20.03 0.41 -10.38
CA MET A 78 20.07 0.25 -8.92
C MET A 78 20.51 1.54 -8.20
N PRO A 79 21.53 2.29 -8.67
CA PRO A 79 21.92 3.55 -8.02
C PRO A 79 20.78 4.58 -8.02
N ALA A 80 20.07 4.74 -9.15
CA ALA A 80 18.93 5.64 -9.24
C ALA A 80 17.79 5.23 -8.29
N ALA A 81 17.48 3.93 -8.25
CA ALA A 81 16.49 3.41 -7.31
C ALA A 81 16.90 3.65 -5.85
N ALA A 82 18.18 3.46 -5.51
CA ALA A 82 18.70 3.66 -4.16
C ALA A 82 18.66 5.13 -3.70
N VAL A 83 18.82 6.08 -4.62
CA VAL A 83 18.74 7.52 -4.31
C VAL A 83 17.29 8.00 -4.17
N ILE A 84 16.37 7.50 -5.01
CA ILE A 84 14.97 7.93 -4.99
C ILE A 84 14.19 7.23 -3.85
N TYR A 85 14.54 5.99 -3.53
CA TYR A 85 13.86 5.20 -2.51
C TYR A 85 13.75 5.86 -1.12
N PRO A 86 14.78 6.51 -0.53
CA PRO A 86 14.64 7.12 0.80
C PRO A 86 13.81 8.41 0.81
N VAL A 87 13.51 9.01 -0.35
CA VAL A 87 12.75 10.27 -0.41
C VAL A 87 11.34 10.06 0.18
N PRO A 88 10.90 10.88 1.16
CA PRO A 88 9.56 10.77 1.71
C PRO A 88 8.51 11.11 0.65
N LYS A 89 7.71 10.12 0.23
CA LYS A 89 6.75 10.30 -0.88
C LYS A 89 5.64 11.29 -0.53
N ILE A 90 5.29 11.39 0.76
CA ILE A 90 4.33 12.38 1.24
C ILE A 90 4.84 13.82 1.05
N ALA A 91 6.15 14.06 1.20
CA ALA A 91 6.74 15.39 1.07
C ALA A 91 6.78 15.90 -0.38
N ILE A 92 6.76 14.99 -1.36
CA ILE A 92 6.76 15.33 -2.78
C ILE A 92 5.34 15.44 -3.39
N VAL A 93 4.27 15.19 -2.61
CA VAL A 93 2.89 15.31 -3.10
C VAL A 93 2.62 16.66 -3.76
N PRO A 94 3.02 17.82 -3.19
CA PRO A 94 2.78 19.12 -3.82
C PRO A 94 3.49 19.25 -5.19
N LEU A 95 4.68 18.67 -5.33
CA LEU A 95 5.40 18.65 -6.60
C LEU A 95 4.69 17.77 -7.63
N ILE A 96 4.17 16.61 -7.22
CA ILE A 96 3.39 15.73 -8.09
C ILE A 96 2.10 16.44 -8.54
N MET A 97 1.45 17.19 -7.65
CA MET A 97 0.29 18.01 -7.98
C MET A 97 0.62 19.14 -8.95
N LEU A 98 1.81 19.74 -8.84
CA LEU A 98 2.27 20.75 -9.80
C LEU A 98 2.46 20.16 -11.20
N ILE A 99 3.03 18.96 -11.30
CA ILE A 99 3.35 18.31 -12.59
C ILE A 99 2.10 17.72 -13.25
N PHE A 100 1.27 17.01 -12.49
CA PHE A 100 0.10 16.28 -13.01
C PHE A 100 -1.22 17.04 -12.83
N SER A 101 -1.14 18.29 -12.39
CA SER A 101 -2.27 19.10 -11.94
C SER A 101 -2.99 18.54 -10.70
N ILE A 102 -3.77 19.39 -10.06
CA ILE A 102 -4.66 18.98 -8.97
C ILE A 102 -5.76 18.11 -9.57
N GLY A 103 -5.88 16.87 -9.10
CA GLY A 103 -6.85 15.93 -9.65
C GLY A 103 -6.62 14.49 -9.22
N GLU A 104 -7.24 13.55 -9.93
CA GLU A 104 -7.13 12.11 -9.62
C GLU A 104 -5.76 11.54 -10.00
N THR A 105 -5.20 11.99 -11.13
CA THR A 105 -3.91 11.54 -11.64
C THR A 105 -2.78 11.76 -10.65
N SER A 106 -2.70 12.94 -10.02
CA SER A 106 -1.64 13.23 -9.05
C SER A 106 -1.70 12.30 -7.82
N LYS A 107 -2.90 11.96 -7.33
CA LYS A 107 -3.09 11.01 -6.22
C LYS A 107 -2.66 9.59 -6.62
N ILE A 108 -3.10 9.13 -7.79
CA ILE A 108 -2.76 7.80 -8.34
C ILE A 108 -1.25 7.68 -8.56
N VAL A 109 -0.61 8.70 -9.14
CA VAL A 109 0.84 8.72 -9.36
C VAL A 109 1.61 8.70 -8.05
N THR A 110 1.14 9.41 -7.02
CA THR A 110 1.78 9.42 -5.70
C THR A 110 1.76 8.01 -5.07
N VAL A 111 0.61 7.32 -5.15
CA VAL A 111 0.51 5.91 -4.74
C VAL A 111 1.45 5.04 -5.56
N ALA A 112 1.45 5.21 -6.89
CA ALA A 112 2.23 4.38 -7.80
C ALA A 112 3.74 4.50 -7.51
N ILE A 113 4.28 5.72 -7.39
CA ILE A 113 5.69 5.95 -7.07
C ILE A 113 6.06 5.29 -5.73
N THR A 114 5.17 5.36 -4.73
CA THR A 114 5.39 4.75 -3.41
C THR A 114 5.53 3.23 -3.51
N VAL A 115 4.59 2.57 -4.20
CA VAL A 115 4.56 1.12 -4.35
C VAL A 115 5.69 0.62 -5.25
N PHE A 116 5.98 1.35 -6.33
CA PHE A 116 6.90 0.94 -7.38
C PHE A 116 8.27 0.56 -6.84
N PHE A 117 8.91 1.43 -6.05
CA PHE A 117 10.27 1.16 -5.56
C PHE A 117 10.33 0.01 -4.56
N LEU A 118 9.32 -0.14 -3.70
CA LEU A 118 9.28 -1.25 -2.74
C LEU A 118 9.17 -2.60 -3.45
N VAL A 119 8.27 -2.70 -4.42
CA VAL A 119 8.09 -3.91 -5.23
C VAL A 119 9.31 -4.16 -6.10
N LEU A 120 9.89 -3.13 -6.73
CA LEU A 120 11.07 -3.23 -7.59
C LEU A 120 12.27 -3.80 -6.84
N LEU A 121 12.59 -3.20 -5.69
CA LEU A 121 13.75 -3.57 -4.89
C LEU A 121 13.58 -4.98 -4.32
N ASN A 122 12.40 -5.31 -3.77
CA ASN A 122 12.14 -6.65 -3.24
C ASN A 122 12.13 -7.71 -4.34
N THR A 123 11.58 -7.42 -5.52
CA THR A 123 11.63 -8.34 -6.67
C THR A 123 13.06 -8.60 -7.10
N THR A 124 13.88 -7.54 -7.21
CA THR A 124 15.29 -7.63 -7.59
C THR A 124 16.06 -8.49 -6.59
N THR A 125 15.90 -8.23 -5.28
CA THR A 125 16.49 -9.03 -4.21
C THR A 125 15.97 -10.48 -4.22
N GLY A 126 14.70 -10.67 -4.53
CA GLY A 126 14.07 -11.98 -4.72
C GLY A 126 14.80 -12.84 -5.73
N VAL A 127 15.12 -12.29 -6.89
CA VAL A 127 15.88 -13.02 -7.91
C VAL A 127 17.34 -13.25 -7.48
N LEU A 128 17.96 -12.25 -6.85
CA LEU A 128 19.37 -12.31 -6.45
C LEU A 128 19.66 -13.33 -5.33
N THR A 129 18.65 -13.67 -4.54
CA THR A 129 18.77 -14.63 -3.42
C THR A 129 18.50 -16.07 -3.83
N ILE A 130 18.08 -16.31 -5.08
CA ILE A 130 17.91 -17.66 -5.62
C ILE A 130 19.29 -18.34 -5.70
N ASN A 131 19.36 -19.61 -5.28
CA ASN A 131 20.58 -20.40 -5.40
C ASN A 131 21.03 -20.45 -6.88
N PRO A 132 22.27 -20.01 -7.20
CA PRO A 132 22.79 -20.00 -8.57
C PRO A 132 22.66 -21.34 -9.30
N ILE A 133 22.70 -22.46 -8.58
CA ILE A 133 22.55 -23.81 -9.13
C ILE A 133 21.27 -23.94 -9.96
N TYR A 134 20.14 -23.36 -9.53
CA TYR A 134 18.89 -23.45 -10.30
C TYR A 134 18.97 -22.70 -11.65
N LEU A 135 19.68 -21.58 -11.68
CA LEU A 135 19.90 -20.80 -12.91
C LEU A 135 20.88 -21.52 -13.84
N ASP A 136 21.93 -22.14 -13.30
CA ASP A 136 22.93 -22.88 -14.07
C ASP A 136 22.35 -24.17 -14.65
N VAL A 137 21.54 -24.91 -13.88
CA VAL A 137 20.81 -26.08 -14.36
C VAL A 137 19.88 -25.68 -15.51
N ALA A 138 19.07 -24.63 -15.36
CA ALA A 138 18.18 -24.20 -16.44
C ALA A 138 18.95 -23.87 -17.74
N ARG A 139 20.11 -23.20 -17.62
CA ARG A 139 20.98 -22.90 -18.78
C ARG A 139 21.57 -24.16 -19.41
N ASN A 140 22.02 -25.13 -18.62
CA ASN A 140 22.57 -26.39 -19.11
C ASN A 140 21.55 -27.24 -19.87
N PHE A 141 20.27 -27.15 -19.50
CA PHE A 141 19.16 -27.80 -20.21
C PHE A 141 18.67 -26.99 -21.43
N GLY A 142 19.36 -25.92 -21.82
CA GLY A 142 19.02 -25.12 -23.00
C GLY A 142 17.79 -24.22 -22.83
N ALA A 143 17.38 -23.92 -21.59
CA ALA A 143 16.23 -23.06 -21.33
C ALA A 143 16.45 -21.66 -21.92
N SER A 144 15.44 -21.15 -22.63
CA SER A 144 15.46 -19.79 -23.15
C SER A 144 15.37 -18.77 -22.00
N ARG A 145 15.63 -17.49 -22.28
CA ARG A 145 15.49 -16.42 -21.27
C ARG A 145 14.07 -16.36 -20.68
N LEU A 146 13.06 -16.62 -21.51
CA LEU A 146 11.67 -16.61 -21.06
C LEU A 146 11.36 -17.82 -20.17
N ASP A 147 11.96 -18.97 -20.47
CA ASP A 147 11.84 -20.17 -19.64
C ASP A 147 12.46 -19.93 -18.28
N VAL A 148 13.69 -19.41 -18.22
CA VAL A 148 14.36 -19.06 -16.96
C VAL A 148 13.51 -18.09 -16.12
N ILE A 149 12.89 -17.08 -16.75
CA ILE A 149 12.01 -16.15 -16.05
C ILE A 149 10.80 -16.88 -15.46
N ARG A 150 10.10 -17.70 -16.25
CA ARG A 150 8.83 -18.31 -15.85
C ARG A 150 8.99 -19.49 -14.90
N THR A 151 10.06 -20.27 -15.01
CA THR A 151 10.22 -21.53 -14.27
C THR A 151 11.17 -21.42 -13.08
N VAL A 152 12.10 -20.45 -13.08
CA VAL A 152 13.08 -20.28 -12.00
C VAL A 152 12.94 -18.92 -11.32
N ALA A 153 13.09 -17.84 -12.07
CA ALA A 153 13.23 -16.51 -11.48
C ALA A 153 11.94 -16.02 -10.82
N LEU A 154 10.80 -16.10 -11.52
CA LEU A 154 9.52 -15.65 -10.99
C LEU A 154 9.05 -16.53 -9.82
N PRO A 155 9.03 -17.88 -9.90
CA PRO A 155 8.69 -18.74 -8.77
C PRO A 155 9.61 -18.57 -7.56
N GLY A 156 10.92 -18.46 -7.79
CA GLY A 156 11.91 -18.28 -6.72
C GLY A 156 11.81 -16.90 -6.04
N ALA A 157 11.47 -15.85 -6.79
CA ALA A 157 11.35 -14.50 -6.26
C ALA A 157 9.97 -14.19 -5.65
N LEU A 158 8.93 -14.98 -5.94
CA LEU A 158 7.55 -14.74 -5.50
C LEU A 158 7.40 -14.40 -3.99
N PRO A 159 8.06 -15.09 -3.03
CA PRO A 159 7.94 -14.75 -1.62
C PRO A 159 8.40 -13.31 -1.32
N LEU A 160 9.51 -12.89 -1.92
CA LEU A 160 10.03 -11.53 -1.79
C LEU A 160 9.20 -10.52 -2.59
N ILE A 161 8.66 -10.90 -3.75
CA ILE A 161 7.68 -10.07 -4.49
C ILE A 161 6.48 -9.76 -3.59
N PHE A 162 5.88 -10.77 -2.94
CA PHE A 162 4.76 -10.58 -2.03
C PHE A 162 5.14 -9.74 -0.80
N ALA A 163 6.34 -9.92 -0.24
CA ALA A 163 6.85 -9.04 0.82
C ALA A 163 6.88 -7.57 0.35
N GLY A 164 7.39 -7.31 -0.86
CA GLY A 164 7.39 -5.99 -1.47
C GLY A 164 5.99 -5.41 -1.71
N LEU A 165 5.06 -6.24 -2.17
CA LEU A 165 3.65 -5.85 -2.39
C LEU A 165 2.97 -5.49 -1.06
N LYS A 166 3.18 -6.25 0.02
CA LYS A 166 2.59 -5.97 1.35
C LYS A 166 3.13 -4.68 1.95
N LEU A 167 4.45 -4.49 1.90
CA LEU A 167 5.08 -3.24 2.33
C LEU A 167 4.58 -2.05 1.51
N GLY A 168 4.51 -2.23 0.18
CA GLY A 168 3.95 -1.26 -0.75
C GLY A 168 2.52 -0.88 -0.41
N LEU A 169 1.66 -1.85 -0.13
CA LEU A 169 0.25 -1.64 0.19
C LEU A 169 0.04 -0.87 1.49
N GLY A 170 0.81 -1.19 2.55
CA GLY A 170 0.75 -0.45 3.81
C GLY A 170 1.15 1.02 3.65
N LEU A 171 2.22 1.28 2.91
CA LEU A 171 2.67 2.65 2.63
C LEU A 171 1.75 3.37 1.63
N ALA A 172 1.13 2.65 0.69
CA ALA A 172 0.13 3.19 -0.23
C ALA A 172 -1.08 3.76 0.52
N TRP A 173 -1.57 3.08 1.56
CA TRP A 173 -2.63 3.60 2.42
C TRP A 173 -2.22 4.89 3.13
N THR A 174 -1.00 4.93 3.67
CA THR A 174 -0.47 6.12 4.34
C THR A 174 -0.42 7.32 3.37
N VAL A 175 0.06 7.09 2.15
CA VAL A 175 0.27 8.14 1.16
C VAL A 175 -1.03 8.55 0.47
N VAL A 176 -1.97 7.64 0.18
CA VAL A 176 -3.25 7.99 -0.44
C VAL A 176 -4.08 8.88 0.49
N VAL A 177 -4.15 8.55 1.79
CA VAL A 177 -4.84 9.37 2.79
C VAL A 177 -4.18 10.74 2.90
N GLY A 178 -2.85 10.80 2.96
CA GLY A 178 -2.12 12.07 2.98
C GLY A 178 -2.31 12.92 1.72
N ALA A 179 -2.34 12.28 0.54
CA ALA A 179 -2.57 12.97 -0.73
C ALA A 179 -4.00 13.53 -0.85
N GLU A 180 -4.97 12.92 -0.17
CA GLU A 180 -6.35 13.38 -0.13
C GLU A 180 -6.58 14.61 0.77
N PHE A 181 -5.62 14.95 1.64
CA PHE A 181 -5.68 16.20 2.43
C PHE A 181 -5.54 17.45 1.54
N LEU A 182 -4.94 17.30 0.35
CA LEU A 182 -4.61 18.40 -0.54
C LEU A 182 -5.49 18.36 -1.78
N GLY A 183 -6.38 19.35 -1.93
CA GLY A 183 -7.15 19.54 -3.18
C GLY A 183 -8.07 18.39 -3.57
N SER A 184 -8.50 17.57 -2.61
CA SER A 184 -9.53 16.54 -2.82
C SER A 184 -10.91 17.03 -2.39
N ARG A 185 -11.96 16.47 -2.98
CA ARG A 185 -13.36 16.70 -2.58
C ARG A 185 -14.05 15.43 -2.08
N GLU A 186 -13.34 14.32 -2.15
CA GLU A 186 -13.81 12.99 -1.79
C GLU A 186 -12.61 12.11 -1.39
N GLY A 187 -12.86 10.95 -0.80
CA GLY A 187 -11.82 10.14 -0.17
C GLY A 187 -11.87 10.19 1.35
N ILE A 188 -11.33 9.16 2.00
CA ILE A 188 -11.30 9.03 3.45
C ILE A 188 -10.35 10.06 4.06
N GLY A 189 -9.22 10.37 3.41
CA GLY A 189 -8.33 11.44 3.85
C GLY A 189 -8.99 12.82 3.79
N PHE A 190 -9.82 13.06 2.77
CA PHE A 190 -10.64 14.28 2.72
C PHE A 190 -11.64 14.31 3.88
N LEU A 191 -12.33 13.21 4.18
CA LEU A 191 -13.24 13.12 5.32
C LEU A 191 -12.53 13.42 6.65
N ILE A 192 -11.34 12.84 6.87
CA ILE A 192 -10.52 13.09 8.06
C ILE A 192 -10.13 14.57 8.14
N TRP A 193 -9.63 15.12 7.05
CA TRP A 193 -9.15 16.51 7.00
C TRP A 193 -10.28 17.51 7.20
N GLN A 194 -11.42 17.32 6.52
CA GLN A 194 -12.58 18.17 6.68
C GLN A 194 -13.11 18.10 8.12
N SER A 195 -13.22 16.89 8.68
CA SER A 195 -13.69 16.69 10.05
C SER A 195 -12.77 17.35 11.09
N TYR A 196 -11.45 17.34 10.84
CA TYR A 196 -10.49 18.09 11.63
C TYR A 196 -10.73 19.60 11.56
N GLN A 197 -10.92 20.15 10.36
CA GLN A 197 -11.15 21.59 10.15
C GLN A 197 -12.47 22.09 10.75
N THR A 198 -13.51 21.25 10.76
CA THR A 198 -14.83 21.59 11.32
C THR A 198 -15.02 21.14 12.77
N PHE A 199 -13.97 20.61 13.41
CA PHE A 199 -14.04 20.03 14.76
C PHE A 199 -15.11 18.92 14.92
N ALA A 200 -15.46 18.23 13.83
CA ALA A 200 -16.33 17.06 13.84
C ALA A 200 -15.54 15.81 14.24
N ILE A 201 -15.05 15.75 15.48
CA ILE A 201 -14.06 14.77 15.92
C ILE A 201 -14.59 13.33 15.82
N GLU A 202 -15.88 13.08 16.04
CA GLU A 202 -16.47 11.76 15.82
C GLU A 202 -16.27 11.26 14.38
N ALA A 203 -16.55 12.11 13.38
CA ALA A 203 -16.36 11.77 11.96
C ALA A 203 -14.87 11.59 11.60
N LEU A 204 -13.97 12.34 12.26
CA LEU A 204 -12.53 12.15 12.14
C LEU A 204 -12.13 10.74 12.59
N PHE A 205 -12.58 10.31 13.77
CA PHE A 205 -12.32 8.96 14.29
C PHE A 205 -12.95 7.88 13.40
N VAL A 206 -14.15 8.11 12.87
CA VAL A 206 -14.75 7.21 11.86
C VAL A 206 -13.81 7.04 10.66
N GLY A 207 -13.29 8.14 10.10
CA GLY A 207 -12.34 8.08 9.00
C GLY A 207 -11.10 7.24 9.32
N LEU A 208 -10.49 7.45 10.49
CA LEU A 208 -9.31 6.69 10.94
C LEU A 208 -9.60 5.18 11.12
N LEU A 209 -10.74 4.84 11.74
CA LEU A 209 -11.16 3.45 11.92
C LEU A 209 -11.42 2.77 10.59
N VAL A 210 -12.13 3.44 9.68
CA VAL A 210 -12.42 2.92 8.34
C VAL A 210 -11.14 2.70 7.55
N THR A 211 -10.20 3.64 7.55
CA THR A 211 -8.87 3.43 6.93
C THR A 211 -8.14 2.24 7.53
N SER A 212 -8.17 2.09 8.86
CA SER A 212 -7.50 0.97 9.55
C SER A 212 -8.09 -0.38 9.16
N VAL A 213 -9.42 -0.49 9.12
CA VAL A 213 -10.13 -1.71 8.72
C VAL A 213 -9.86 -2.03 7.25
N LEU A 214 -9.95 -1.04 6.36
CA LEU A 214 -9.69 -1.25 4.93
C LEU A 214 -8.22 -1.61 4.66
N GLY A 215 -7.28 -1.00 5.39
CA GLY A 215 -5.87 -1.35 5.35
C GLY A 215 -5.63 -2.80 5.74
N TRP A 216 -6.20 -3.22 6.87
CA TRP A 216 -6.13 -4.60 7.33
C TRP A 216 -6.78 -5.57 6.34
N LEU A 217 -7.98 -5.29 5.84
CA LEU A 217 -8.66 -6.11 4.83
C LEU A 217 -7.84 -6.24 3.54
N SER A 218 -7.19 -5.17 3.11
CA SER A 218 -6.32 -5.18 1.93
C SER A 218 -5.11 -6.10 2.13
N LEU A 219 -4.52 -6.11 3.34
CA LEU A 219 -3.43 -7.01 3.69
C LEU A 219 -3.89 -8.47 3.78
N VAL A 220 -5.04 -8.73 4.41
CA VAL A 220 -5.63 -10.09 4.48
C VAL A 220 -5.92 -10.63 3.08
N LEU A 221 -6.45 -9.80 2.18
CA LEU A 221 -6.67 -10.18 0.79
C LEU A 221 -5.36 -10.55 0.10
N LEU A 222 -4.31 -9.77 0.32
CA LEU A 222 -3.00 -10.03 -0.27
C LEU A 222 -2.31 -11.26 0.34
N ASP A 223 -2.50 -11.51 1.64
CA ASP A 223 -2.07 -12.74 2.31
C ASP A 223 -2.75 -13.95 1.69
N GLU A 224 -4.07 -13.92 1.47
CA GLU A 224 -4.79 -15.04 0.87
C GLU A 224 -4.34 -15.30 -0.57
N LEU A 225 -4.09 -14.24 -1.35
CA LEU A 225 -3.46 -14.36 -2.67
C LEU A 225 -2.08 -15.02 -2.56
N GLU A 226 -1.25 -14.60 -1.61
CA GLU A 226 0.06 -15.22 -1.38
C GLU A 226 -0.08 -16.72 -1.08
N ARG A 227 -1.00 -17.13 -0.21
CA ARG A 227 -1.23 -18.55 0.11
C ARG A 227 -1.55 -19.38 -1.13
N ARG A 228 -2.36 -18.82 -2.03
CA ARG A 228 -2.76 -19.48 -3.26
C ARG A 228 -1.62 -19.59 -4.29
N PHE A 229 -0.75 -18.59 -4.37
CA PHE A 229 0.38 -18.58 -5.31
C PHE A 229 1.65 -19.25 -4.76
N LEU A 230 1.78 -19.39 -3.43
CA LEU A 230 2.95 -19.94 -2.74
C LEU A 230 2.61 -21.10 -1.78
N PRO A 231 1.97 -22.20 -2.25
CA PRO A 231 1.66 -23.33 -1.38
C PRO A 231 2.91 -23.98 -0.77
N TRP A 232 4.06 -23.92 -1.45
CA TRP A 232 5.31 -24.55 -1.00
C TRP A 232 6.09 -23.73 0.04
N SER A 233 5.85 -22.42 0.15
CA SER A 233 6.55 -21.55 1.11
C SER A 233 6.09 -21.81 2.56
N GLN A 234 4.86 -22.31 2.72
CA GLN A 234 4.27 -22.53 4.04
C GLN A 234 4.85 -23.75 4.78
N SER A 235 5.33 -24.77 4.08
CA SER A 235 5.92 -25.96 4.72
C SER A 235 7.20 -25.67 5.49
N VAL A 236 7.90 -24.57 5.15
CA VAL A 236 9.15 -24.16 5.81
C VAL A 236 8.88 -23.33 7.07
N ARG A 237 7.71 -22.71 7.23
CA ARG A 237 7.34 -21.97 8.46
C ARG A 237 6.77 -22.86 9.57
N SER A 238 6.38 -24.09 9.25
CA SER A 238 5.84 -25.06 10.20
C SER A 238 6.84 -26.15 10.62
N ALA A 239 8.12 -26.01 10.25
CA ALA A 239 9.23 -26.87 10.65
C ALA A 239 10.22 -26.08 11.51
#